data_AF-A0A4Q2TII3-F1
#
_entry.id   AF-A0A4Q2TII3-F1
#
_cell.length_a   1.000
_cell.length_b   1.000
_cell.length_c   1.000
_cell.angle_alpha   90.00
_cell.angle_beta   90.00
_cell.angle_gamma   90.00
#
_symmetry.space_group_name_H-M   'P 1'
#
loop_
_entity.id
_entity.type
_entity.pdbx_description
1 polymer ?
#
loop_
_entity_poly.entity_id
_entity_poly.type
_entity_poly.pdbx_seq_one_letter_code
_entity_poly.pdbx_strand_id
1 'polypeptide(L)'
;MQTPDWKYPGKLLFSSLLFVLAGTAAGHAFDINAGVSKESGPFDLFKFGFKAYKNGQKQEAVEAYRYAAEKGHTGSRWALANMYADGDGVVEDDFEAFKIYAEIASQGVEPGSEDTGFFVNALLALAGYYRKGIPGSPVKTDLTQARQLYFQVASTFGIPEAQFQLARMMLSGEGGKTSTQQAKKWLNLARKSGHPGAMAVFGNLIFQEGQSVRGLAFMTAALDKCNPSDCLWMQDLQEQAFSLASEDDRRVAIALAPEIYRQPE
;
A
#
# COMPACT_ATOMS: atom_id res chain seq x y z
N MET A 1 -30.62 63.66 -32.28
CA MET A 1 -31.41 63.19 -33.45
C MET A 1 -31.18 61.69 -33.55
N GLN A 2 -32.13 60.78 -33.66
CA GLN A 2 -33.56 60.74 -33.39
C GLN A 2 -33.90 59.25 -33.50
N THR A 3 -34.73 58.74 -32.60
CA THR A 3 -35.22 57.36 -32.51
C THR A 3 -36.16 56.98 -33.67
N PRO A 4 -36.56 55.70 -33.75
CA PRO A 4 -37.99 55.39 -33.78
C PRO A 4 -38.27 54.27 -32.75
N ASP A 5 -38.94 54.47 -31.61
CA ASP A 5 -40.35 54.82 -31.34
C ASP A 5 -41.40 54.10 -32.21
N TRP A 6 -41.91 52.99 -31.67
CA TRP A 6 -43.25 52.47 -31.96
C TRP A 6 -43.92 52.05 -30.64
N LYS A 7 -44.94 52.83 -30.25
CA LYS A 7 -45.94 52.53 -29.20
C LYS A 7 -47.12 51.79 -29.84
N TYR A 8 -47.75 50.80 -29.21
CA TYR A 8 -48.99 50.87 -28.40
C TYR A 8 -49.65 49.45 -28.38
N PRO A 9 -50.78 49.18 -27.67
CA PRO A 9 -50.94 48.99 -26.24
C PRO A 9 -51.63 47.65 -25.89
N GLY A 10 -51.73 47.29 -24.61
CA GLY A 10 -52.62 46.19 -24.21
C GLY A 10 -52.47 45.80 -22.74
N LYS A 11 -53.29 46.41 -21.88
CA LYS A 11 -53.53 45.95 -20.50
C LYS A 11 -54.43 44.73 -20.51
N LEU A 12 -54.17 43.75 -19.63
CA LEU A 12 -55.09 42.83 -18.91
C LEU A 12 -54.18 41.86 -18.10
N LEU A 13 -53.83 42.18 -16.84
CA LEU A 13 -54.49 41.82 -15.56
C LEU A 13 -54.60 40.31 -15.23
N PHE A 14 -53.93 39.98 -14.12
CA PHE A 14 -54.09 38.87 -13.14
C PHE A 14 -53.85 37.41 -13.56
N SER A 15 -52.74 36.86 -13.03
CA SER A 15 -52.75 35.59 -12.28
C SER A 15 -51.46 35.45 -11.49
N SER A 16 -51.58 35.63 -10.18
CA SER A 16 -50.59 35.31 -9.15
C SER A 16 -50.35 33.80 -9.07
N LEU A 17 -49.11 33.36 -9.32
CA LEU A 17 -48.60 32.11 -8.75
C LEU A 17 -47.22 32.38 -8.14
N LEU A 18 -47.21 32.52 -6.81
CA LEU A 18 -46.02 32.32 -6.00
C LEU A 18 -45.63 30.84 -6.10
N PHE A 19 -44.53 30.53 -6.76
CA PHE A 19 -43.81 29.28 -6.52
C PHE A 19 -42.70 29.57 -5.49
N VAL A 20 -43.08 29.46 -4.23
CA VAL A 20 -42.11 29.25 -3.14
C VAL A 20 -41.78 27.76 -3.18
N LEU A 21 -40.59 27.42 -3.67
CA LEU A 21 -39.90 26.20 -3.28
C LEU A 21 -38.65 26.63 -2.52
N ALA A 22 -38.86 26.82 -1.22
CA ALA A 22 -37.80 26.87 -0.23
C ALA A 22 -37.46 25.44 0.21
N GLY A 23 -36.16 25.17 0.39
CA GLY A 23 -35.62 24.02 1.10
C GLY A 23 -35.32 22.81 0.19
N THR A 24 -34.13 22.23 0.15
CA THR A 24 -33.03 22.24 1.13
C THR A 24 -31.68 22.03 0.42
N ALA A 25 -30.74 22.95 0.62
CA ALA A 25 -29.34 22.58 0.67
C ALA A 25 -29.06 22.08 2.10
N ALA A 26 -28.60 20.84 2.25
CA ALA A 26 -27.90 20.35 3.43
C ALA A 26 -27.21 19.04 3.04
N GLY A 27 -25.88 19.01 3.11
CA GLY A 27 -25.12 17.78 2.96
C GLY A 27 -25.50 16.80 4.08
N HIS A 28 -25.29 15.53 3.83
CA HIS A 28 -25.25 14.53 4.89
C HIS A 28 -23.98 14.74 5.74
N ALA A 29 -23.96 15.82 6.52
CA ALA A 29 -22.97 16.04 7.56
C ALA A 29 -23.35 15.14 8.73
N PHE A 30 -22.45 14.19 9.07
CA PHE A 30 -22.39 13.37 10.29
C PHE A 30 -23.73 13.09 11.00
N ASP A 31 -24.23 11.86 10.90
CA ASP A 31 -25.37 11.39 11.71
C ASP A 31 -25.04 11.53 13.22
N ILE A 32 -25.75 12.45 13.86
CA ILE A 32 -25.64 12.84 15.27
C ILE A 32 -25.91 11.65 16.21
N ASN A 33 -26.54 10.57 15.72
CA ASN A 33 -26.75 9.34 16.51
C ASN A 33 -25.48 8.51 16.74
N ALA A 34 -24.35 8.89 16.13
CA ALA A 34 -23.05 8.25 16.34
C ALA A 34 -22.34 8.63 17.65
N GLY A 35 -22.81 9.65 18.38
CA GLY A 35 -22.17 10.12 19.62
C GLY A 35 -20.80 10.78 19.41
N VAL A 36 -20.40 11.07 18.17
CA VAL A 36 -19.13 11.72 17.80
C VAL A 36 -19.42 12.85 16.82
N SER A 37 -18.82 14.02 17.03
CA SER A 37 -18.93 15.20 16.18
C SER A 37 -17.57 15.61 15.61
N LYS A 38 -17.53 16.59 14.70
CA LYS A 38 -16.28 17.09 14.11
C LYS A 38 -15.34 17.69 15.15
N GLU A 39 -15.89 18.16 16.26
CA GLU A 39 -15.18 18.73 17.40
C GLU A 39 -14.58 17.66 18.32
N SER A 40 -15.02 16.40 18.23
CA SER A 40 -14.52 15.28 19.05
C SER A 40 -13.01 15.07 18.91
N GLY A 41 -12.40 14.41 19.90
CA GLY A 41 -10.96 14.17 19.92
C GLY A 41 -10.50 13.31 18.72
N PRO A 42 -9.22 13.44 18.31
CA PRO A 42 -8.65 12.67 17.19
C PRO A 42 -8.87 11.16 17.32
N PHE A 43 -8.74 10.62 18.54
CA PHE A 43 -8.90 9.20 18.80
C PHE A 43 -10.37 8.74 18.77
N ASP A 44 -11.32 9.58 19.18
CA ASP A 44 -12.76 9.27 19.10
C ASP A 44 -13.24 9.25 17.65
N LEU A 45 -12.78 10.23 16.86
CA LEU A 45 -12.99 10.28 15.41
C LEU A 45 -12.37 9.06 14.71
N PHE A 46 -11.14 8.68 15.08
CA PHE A 46 -10.51 7.46 14.58
C PHE A 46 -11.33 6.20 14.89
N LYS A 47 -11.75 6.02 16.15
CA LYS A 47 -12.56 4.88 16.57
C LYS A 47 -13.88 4.81 15.80
N PHE A 48 -14.55 5.95 15.64
CA PHE A 48 -15.76 6.05 14.86
C PHE A 48 -15.51 5.66 13.40
N GLY A 49 -14.48 6.23 12.77
CA GLY A 49 -14.10 5.90 11.40
C GLY A 49 -13.78 4.42 11.21
N PHE A 50 -13.05 3.81 12.14
CA PHE A 50 -12.74 2.38 12.13
C PHE A 50 -14.00 1.50 12.23
N LYS A 51 -14.95 1.87 13.10
CA LYS A 51 -16.23 1.18 13.22
C LYS A 51 -17.08 1.33 11.96
N ALA A 52 -17.18 2.55 11.42
CA ALA A 52 -17.90 2.84 10.18
C ALA A 52 -17.32 2.04 9.01
N TYR A 53 -16.00 2.02 8.86
CA TYR A 53 -15.29 1.26 7.84
C TYR A 53 -15.63 -0.23 7.90
N LYS A 54 -15.56 -0.84 9.10
CA LYS A 54 -15.93 -2.25 9.32
C LYS A 54 -17.39 -2.57 8.99
N ASN A 55 -18.27 -1.59 9.12
CA ASN A 55 -19.69 -1.73 8.78
C ASN A 55 -19.98 -1.46 7.30
N GLY A 56 -18.97 -1.20 6.47
CA GLY A 56 -19.12 -0.84 5.06
C GLY A 56 -19.54 0.61 4.81
N GLN A 57 -19.61 1.43 5.87
CA GLN A 57 -19.94 2.87 5.83
C GLN A 57 -18.68 3.66 5.46
N LYS A 58 -18.22 3.46 4.23
CA LYS A 58 -16.91 3.92 3.76
C LYS A 58 -16.84 5.44 3.69
N GLN A 59 -17.90 6.12 3.25
CA GLN A 59 -17.91 7.58 3.16
C GLN A 59 -17.81 8.23 4.54
N GLU A 60 -18.55 7.71 5.52
CA GLU A 60 -18.49 8.17 6.91
C GLU A 60 -17.10 7.90 7.51
N ALA A 61 -16.47 6.77 7.18
CA ALA A 61 -15.10 6.48 7.58
C ALA A 61 -14.09 7.48 7.01
N VAL A 62 -14.20 7.81 5.71
CA VAL A 62 -13.36 8.83 5.06
C VAL A 62 -13.46 10.16 5.78
N GLU A 63 -14.68 10.63 6.04
CA GLU A 63 -14.87 11.91 6.72
C GLU A 63 -14.30 11.90 8.14
N ALA A 64 -14.54 10.82 8.89
CA ALA A 64 -14.01 10.65 10.24
C ALA A 64 -12.48 10.62 10.28
N TYR A 65 -11.86 9.87 9.37
CA TYR A 65 -10.41 9.82 9.25
C TYR A 65 -9.82 11.16 8.83
N ARG A 66 -10.49 11.90 7.93
CA ARG A 66 -10.07 13.26 7.53
C ARG A 66 -10.02 14.18 8.75
N TYR A 67 -11.11 14.27 9.54
CA TYR A 67 -11.12 15.12 10.73
C TYR A 67 -10.12 14.69 11.80
N ALA A 68 -9.92 13.38 11.98
CA ALA A 68 -8.91 12.87 12.91
C ALA A 68 -7.48 13.20 12.43
N ALA A 69 -7.20 13.09 11.13
CA ALA A 69 -5.91 13.40 10.52
C ALA A 69 -5.58 14.89 10.60
N GLU A 70 -6.56 15.77 10.37
CA GLU A 70 -6.44 17.22 10.56
C GLU A 70 -6.06 17.59 12.01
N LYS A 71 -6.45 16.75 12.97
CA LYS A 71 -6.09 16.87 14.39
C LYS A 71 -4.81 16.12 14.78
N GLY A 72 -4.05 15.64 13.80
CA GLY A 72 -2.74 15.01 14.00
C GLY A 72 -2.77 13.50 14.28
N HIS A 73 -3.90 12.81 14.10
CA HIS A 73 -3.94 11.36 14.30
C HIS A 73 -3.26 10.60 13.15
N THR A 74 -2.02 10.15 13.36
CA THR A 74 -1.20 9.47 12.34
C THR A 74 -1.87 8.23 11.77
N GLY A 75 -2.52 7.41 12.61
CA GLY A 75 -3.23 6.21 12.15
C GLY A 75 -4.41 6.53 11.21
N SER A 76 -5.08 7.67 11.41
CA SER A 76 -6.17 8.12 10.53
C SER A 76 -5.62 8.68 9.23
N ARG A 77 -4.50 9.42 9.32
CA ARG A 77 -3.78 9.92 8.15
C ARG A 77 -3.33 8.74 7.26
N TRP A 78 -2.76 7.69 7.86
CA TRP A 78 -2.37 6.48 7.15
C TRP A 78 -3.58 5.74 6.56
N ALA A 79 -4.67 5.57 7.32
CA ALA A 79 -5.88 4.94 6.81
C ALA A 79 -6.46 5.69 5.61
N LEU A 80 -6.50 7.02 5.68
CA LEU A 80 -6.97 7.86 4.58
C LEU A 80 -6.10 7.72 3.33
N ALA A 81 -4.78 7.61 3.49
CA ALA A 81 -3.86 7.38 2.38
C ALA A 81 -4.14 6.04 1.67
N ASN A 82 -4.37 4.95 2.42
CA ASN A 82 -4.76 3.67 1.82
C ASN A 82 -6.10 3.77 1.08
N MET A 83 -7.08 4.48 1.65
CA MET A 83 -8.39 4.65 1.01
C MET A 83 -8.27 5.38 -0.33
N TYR A 84 -7.41 6.39 -0.44
CA TYR A 84 -7.10 7.02 -1.74
C TYR A 84 -6.34 6.09 -2.68
N ALA A 85 -5.36 5.33 -2.19
CA ALA A 85 -4.59 4.39 -3.01
C ALA A 85 -5.45 3.27 -3.60
N ASP A 86 -6.46 2.80 -2.86
CA ASP A 86 -7.32 1.69 -3.26
C ASP A 86 -8.67 2.13 -3.86
N GLY A 87 -8.96 3.44 -3.91
CA GLY A 87 -10.27 3.96 -4.28
C GLY A 87 -11.40 3.47 -3.35
N ASP A 88 -11.09 3.28 -2.07
CA ASP A 88 -11.97 2.65 -1.12
C ASP A 88 -12.87 3.67 -0.43
N GLY A 89 -14.06 3.92 -0.98
CA GLY A 89 -14.98 4.95 -0.45
C GLY A 89 -14.69 6.38 -0.93
N VAL A 90 -13.60 6.55 -1.67
CA VAL A 90 -13.22 7.75 -2.42
C VAL A 90 -12.87 7.36 -3.85
N VAL A 91 -12.75 8.35 -4.73
CA VAL A 91 -12.13 8.10 -6.05
C VAL A 91 -10.65 7.78 -5.83
N GLU A 92 -10.15 6.74 -6.49
CA GLU A 92 -8.74 6.36 -6.46
C GLU A 92 -7.86 7.53 -6.90
N ASP A 93 -6.90 7.89 -6.06
CA ASP A 93 -5.95 8.98 -6.30
C ASP A 93 -4.61 8.66 -5.63
N ASP A 94 -3.76 7.96 -6.38
CA ASP A 94 -2.40 7.63 -5.98
C ASP A 94 -1.57 8.87 -5.61
N PHE A 95 -1.80 10.01 -6.26
CA PHE A 95 -1.03 11.21 -5.96
C PHE A 95 -1.45 11.84 -4.64
N GLU A 96 -2.73 11.80 -4.30
CA GLU A 96 -3.21 12.18 -2.96
C GLU A 96 -2.66 11.23 -1.89
N ALA A 97 -2.73 9.91 -2.12
CA ALA A 97 -2.15 8.92 -1.22
C ALA A 97 -0.64 9.17 -1.00
N PHE A 98 0.11 9.40 -2.08
CA PHE A 98 1.54 9.72 -2.03
C PHE A 98 1.83 10.94 -1.15
N LYS A 99 1.08 12.04 -1.31
CA LYS A 99 1.28 13.25 -0.48
C LYS A 99 1.06 12.96 0.99
N ILE A 100 0.02 12.19 1.32
CA ILE A 100 -0.29 11.84 2.70
C ILE A 100 0.80 10.93 3.30
N TYR A 101 1.29 9.93 2.56
CA TYR A 101 2.42 9.11 3.01
C TYR A 101 3.71 9.94 3.18
N ALA A 102 3.98 10.87 2.27
CA ALA A 102 5.11 11.78 2.36
C ALA A 102 5.03 12.67 3.60
N GLU A 103 3.83 13.12 3.97
CA GLU A 103 3.60 13.87 5.20
C GLU A 103 3.95 13.03 6.44
N ILE A 104 3.46 11.79 6.52
CA ILE A 104 3.79 10.84 7.61
C ILE A 104 5.32 10.65 7.68
N ALA A 105 5.97 10.40 6.54
CA ALA A 105 7.41 10.20 6.50
C ALA A 105 8.21 11.46 6.91
N SER A 106 7.70 12.66 6.60
CA SER A 106 8.36 13.93 6.93
C SER A 106 8.30 14.29 8.41
N GLN A 107 7.25 13.87 9.11
CA GLN A 107 7.09 14.09 10.55
C GLN A 107 8.07 13.23 11.37
N GLY A 108 8.60 12.17 10.76
CA GLY A 108 9.45 11.21 11.47
C GLY A 108 8.64 10.39 12.47
N VAL A 109 9.34 9.58 13.25
CA VAL A 109 8.73 8.82 14.33
C VAL A 109 9.73 8.58 15.45
N GLU A 110 9.27 8.65 16.70
CA GLU A 110 10.07 8.17 17.82
C GLU A 110 10.11 6.64 17.76
N PRO A 111 11.31 6.01 17.69
CA PRO A 111 11.42 4.56 17.57
C PRO A 111 10.69 3.82 18.71
N GLY A 112 9.80 2.89 18.34
CA GLY A 112 9.03 2.09 19.30
C GLY A 112 7.73 2.74 19.79
N SER A 113 7.41 3.95 19.32
CA SER A 113 6.08 4.54 19.53
C SER A 113 5.00 3.80 18.73
N GLU A 114 3.73 4.03 19.10
CA GLU A 114 2.56 3.48 18.40
C GLU A 114 2.51 3.85 16.90
N ASP A 115 3.13 4.96 16.53
CA ASP A 115 3.17 5.45 15.15
C ASP A 115 4.24 4.78 14.28
N THR A 116 5.14 3.99 14.87
CA THR A 116 6.25 3.34 14.14
C THR A 116 5.73 2.48 12.99
N GLY A 117 4.63 1.75 13.21
CA GLY A 117 4.01 0.92 12.17
C GLY A 117 3.49 1.75 10.98
N PHE A 118 2.79 2.85 11.25
CA PHE A 118 2.28 3.75 10.21
C PHE A 118 3.40 4.42 9.43
N PHE A 119 4.46 4.85 10.12
CA PHE A 119 5.65 5.43 9.51
C PHE A 119 6.35 4.43 8.57
N VAL A 120 6.60 3.21 9.03
CA VAL A 120 7.23 2.15 8.23
C VAL A 120 6.40 1.82 7.00
N ASN A 121 5.07 1.68 7.16
CA ASN A 121 4.18 1.40 6.04
C ASN A 121 4.13 2.55 5.03
N ALA A 122 4.16 3.81 5.50
CA ALA A 122 4.24 4.97 4.63
C ALA A 122 5.54 4.98 3.81
N LEU A 123 6.70 4.68 4.42
CA LEU A 123 7.96 4.56 3.69
C LEU A 123 7.93 3.45 2.63
N LEU A 124 7.32 2.30 2.94
CA LEU A 124 7.15 1.21 1.98
C LEU A 124 6.26 1.61 0.80
N ALA A 125 5.13 2.30 1.07
CA ALA A 125 4.24 2.80 0.04
C ALA A 125 4.96 3.82 -0.86
N LEU A 126 5.69 4.78 -0.27
CA LEU A 126 6.51 5.74 -1.01
C LEU A 126 7.56 5.05 -1.87
N ALA A 127 8.25 4.03 -1.36
CA ALA A 127 9.22 3.26 -2.13
C ALA A 127 8.55 2.59 -3.36
N GLY A 128 7.35 2.03 -3.17
CA GLY A 128 6.53 1.49 -4.25
C GLY A 128 6.16 2.54 -5.31
N TYR A 129 5.72 3.72 -4.87
CA TYR A 129 5.40 4.83 -5.76
C TYR A 129 6.61 5.34 -6.53
N TYR A 130 7.75 5.55 -5.87
CA TYR A 130 8.98 5.94 -6.56
C TYR A 130 9.44 4.85 -7.54
N ARG A 131 9.24 3.56 -7.23
CA ARG A 131 9.62 2.49 -8.15
C ARG A 131 8.78 2.46 -9.43
N LYS A 132 7.47 2.77 -9.33
CA LYS A 132 6.54 2.72 -10.47
C LYS A 132 6.37 4.07 -11.17
N GLY A 133 6.50 5.17 -10.44
CA GLY A 133 5.96 6.48 -10.83
C GLY A 133 4.42 6.52 -10.70
N ILE A 134 3.84 7.72 -10.74
CA ILE A 134 2.39 7.93 -10.72
C ILE A 134 1.99 8.67 -12.01
N PRO A 135 1.27 8.01 -12.94
CA PRO A 135 0.82 8.61 -14.19
C PRO A 135 0.04 9.92 -13.97
N GLY A 136 0.22 10.90 -14.86
CA GLY A 136 -0.48 12.19 -14.75
C GLY A 136 -0.02 13.11 -13.61
N SER A 137 0.93 12.68 -12.77
CA SER A 137 1.45 13.48 -11.66
C SER A 137 2.92 13.92 -11.86
N PRO A 138 3.44 14.81 -10.98
CA PRO A 138 4.87 15.13 -10.90
C PRO A 138 5.76 13.97 -10.41
N VAL A 139 5.19 12.94 -9.77
CA VAL A 139 5.95 11.80 -9.22
C VAL A 139 6.35 10.87 -10.35
N LYS A 140 7.59 11.01 -10.84
CA LYS A 140 8.18 10.14 -11.84
C LYS A 140 8.87 8.95 -11.18
N THR A 141 9.12 7.91 -11.97
CA THR A 141 9.94 6.79 -11.56
C THR A 141 11.32 7.28 -11.09
N ASP A 142 11.66 6.97 -9.85
CA ASP A 142 12.97 7.20 -9.25
C ASP A 142 13.40 5.93 -8.50
N LEU A 143 14.09 5.06 -9.22
CA LEU A 143 14.58 3.80 -8.67
C LEU A 143 15.65 4.01 -7.59
N THR A 144 16.38 5.12 -7.62
CA THR A 144 17.40 5.42 -6.62
C THR A 144 16.72 5.76 -5.29
N GLN A 145 15.72 6.65 -5.33
CA GLN A 145 14.93 6.99 -4.15
C GLN A 145 14.18 5.78 -3.59
N ALA A 146 13.56 4.97 -4.45
CA ALA A 146 12.89 3.73 -4.04
C ALA A 146 13.87 2.78 -3.32
N ARG A 147 15.06 2.57 -3.87
CA ARG A 147 16.09 1.71 -3.27
C ARG A 147 16.58 2.25 -1.93
N GLN A 148 16.74 3.56 -1.79
CA GLN A 148 17.13 4.20 -0.53
C GLN A 148 16.07 4.00 0.56
N LEU A 149 14.79 4.17 0.22
CA LEU A 149 13.69 3.95 1.17
C LEU A 149 13.61 2.47 1.59
N TYR A 150 13.68 1.53 0.64
CA TYR A 150 13.75 0.12 0.99
C TYR A 150 14.97 -0.21 1.85
N PHE A 151 16.14 0.37 1.55
CA PHE A 151 17.33 0.21 2.37
C PHE A 151 17.10 0.72 3.80
N GLN A 152 16.58 1.94 3.97
CA GLN A 152 16.25 2.51 5.27
C GLN A 152 15.32 1.60 6.07
N VAL A 153 14.24 1.12 5.44
CA VAL A 153 13.27 0.25 6.13
C VAL A 153 13.90 -1.10 6.49
N ALA A 154 14.65 -1.70 5.57
CA ALA A 154 15.31 -2.99 5.75
C ALA A 154 16.39 -2.95 6.85
N SER A 155 17.21 -1.90 6.87
CA SER A 155 18.34 -1.79 7.80
C SER A 155 17.93 -1.34 9.20
N THR A 156 16.93 -0.47 9.29
CA THR A 156 16.55 0.15 10.57
C THR A 156 15.47 -0.63 11.30
N PHE A 157 14.48 -1.16 10.57
CA PHE A 157 13.31 -1.82 11.17
C PHE A 157 13.27 -3.32 10.91
N GLY A 158 14.18 -3.85 10.08
CA GLY A 158 14.27 -5.29 9.82
C GLY A 158 13.04 -5.88 9.12
N ILE A 159 12.24 -5.05 8.44
CA ILE A 159 10.98 -5.51 7.83
C ILE A 159 11.29 -6.46 6.67
N PRO A 160 10.77 -7.71 6.69
CA PRO A 160 11.12 -8.71 5.69
C PRO A 160 10.76 -8.31 4.26
N GLU A 161 9.65 -7.60 4.07
CA GLU A 161 9.23 -7.09 2.76
C GLU A 161 10.25 -6.10 2.18
N ALA A 162 10.75 -5.16 3.00
CA ALA A 162 11.77 -4.21 2.57
C ALA A 162 13.09 -4.91 2.21
N GLN A 163 13.49 -5.89 3.02
CA GLN A 163 14.70 -6.70 2.77
C GLN A 163 14.58 -7.47 1.46
N PHE A 164 13.40 -8.06 1.18
CA PHE A 164 13.11 -8.75 -0.06
C PHE A 164 13.15 -7.81 -1.28
N GLN A 165 12.44 -6.68 -1.23
CA GLN A 165 12.40 -5.73 -2.35
C GLN A 165 13.78 -5.12 -2.62
N LEU A 166 14.52 -4.75 -1.56
CA LEU A 166 15.90 -4.29 -1.69
C LEU A 166 16.79 -5.33 -2.37
N ALA A 167 16.68 -6.60 -1.97
CA ALA A 167 17.45 -7.67 -2.58
C ALA A 167 17.12 -7.85 -4.06
N ARG A 168 15.84 -7.77 -4.45
CA ARG A 168 15.43 -7.82 -5.86
C ARG A 168 16.05 -6.68 -6.66
N MET A 169 16.00 -5.45 -6.14
CA MET A 169 16.63 -4.30 -6.80
C MET A 169 18.16 -4.45 -6.90
N MET A 170 18.80 -5.09 -5.91
CA MET A 170 20.22 -5.45 -5.97
C MET A 170 20.53 -6.53 -7.00
N LEU A 171 19.61 -7.46 -7.28
CA LEU A 171 19.78 -8.48 -8.32
C LEU A 171 19.59 -7.88 -9.72
N SER A 172 18.59 -7.02 -9.91
CA SER A 172 18.29 -6.41 -11.21
C SER A 172 19.15 -5.18 -11.54
N GLY A 173 19.79 -4.56 -10.54
CA GLY A 173 20.52 -3.31 -10.75
C GLY A 173 19.62 -2.08 -10.82
N GLU A 174 18.38 -2.19 -10.36
CA GLU A 174 17.48 -1.04 -10.24
C GLU A 174 18.02 -0.07 -9.18
N GLY A 175 18.13 1.22 -9.53
CA GLY A 175 18.55 2.28 -8.61
C GLY A 175 20.00 2.18 -8.11
N GLY A 176 20.86 1.42 -8.78
CA GLY A 176 22.28 1.29 -8.40
C GLY A 176 22.95 0.07 -9.01
N LYS A 177 24.16 -0.26 -8.54
CA LYS A 177 24.89 -1.43 -9.05
C LYS A 177 24.25 -2.74 -8.59
N THR A 178 24.40 -3.77 -9.42
CA THR A 178 24.04 -5.15 -9.07
C THR A 178 24.95 -5.67 -7.96
N SER A 179 24.40 -6.45 -7.04
CA SER A 179 25.19 -7.13 -6.00
C SER A 179 24.49 -8.40 -5.53
N THR A 180 24.77 -9.53 -6.21
CA THR A 180 24.21 -10.84 -5.84
C THR A 180 24.58 -11.25 -4.41
N GLN A 181 25.81 -10.98 -3.98
CA GLN A 181 26.25 -11.33 -2.63
C GLN A 181 25.47 -10.56 -1.55
N GLN A 182 25.25 -9.25 -1.72
CA GLN A 182 24.45 -8.47 -0.78
C GLN A 182 22.97 -8.86 -0.84
N ALA A 183 22.44 -9.09 -2.04
CA ALA A 183 21.07 -9.58 -2.22
C ALA A 183 20.84 -10.89 -1.45
N LYS A 184 21.74 -11.87 -1.56
CA LYS A 184 21.66 -13.13 -0.80
C LYS A 184 21.62 -12.91 0.71
N LYS A 185 22.37 -11.94 1.25
CA LYS A 185 22.35 -11.62 2.69
C LYS A 185 20.97 -11.11 3.12
N TRP A 186 20.41 -10.16 2.37
CA TRP A 186 19.08 -9.62 2.64
C TRP A 186 17.97 -10.65 2.46
N LEU A 187 18.03 -11.47 1.41
CA LEU A 187 17.09 -12.58 1.20
C LEU A 187 17.14 -13.59 2.34
N ASN A 188 18.34 -13.91 2.84
CA ASN A 188 18.48 -14.84 3.95
C ASN A 188 17.85 -14.28 5.25
N LEU A 189 17.99 -12.98 5.51
CA LEU A 189 17.30 -12.33 6.64
C LEU A 189 15.77 -12.43 6.48
N ALA A 190 15.24 -11.99 5.33
CA ALA A 190 13.81 -12.00 5.07
C ALA A 190 13.20 -13.42 5.11
N ARG A 191 13.91 -14.40 4.54
CA ARG A 191 13.51 -15.81 4.56
C ARG A 191 13.46 -16.36 5.99
N LYS A 192 14.47 -16.06 6.82
CA LYS A 192 14.49 -16.50 8.23
C LYS A 192 13.32 -15.89 9.02
N SER A 193 12.85 -14.71 8.65
CA SER A 193 11.61 -14.11 9.16
C SER A 193 10.32 -14.66 8.53
N GLY A 194 10.41 -15.70 7.69
CA GLY A 194 9.26 -16.38 7.11
C GLY A 194 8.76 -15.81 5.78
N HIS A 195 9.46 -14.88 5.14
CA HIS A 195 9.01 -14.26 3.90
C HIS A 195 9.07 -15.26 2.71
N PRO A 196 7.93 -15.63 2.08
CA PRO A 196 7.89 -16.67 1.03
C PRO A 196 8.63 -16.23 -0.24
N GLY A 197 8.41 -15.00 -0.72
CA GLY A 197 9.13 -14.47 -1.89
C GLY A 197 10.65 -14.49 -1.74
N ALA A 198 11.17 -14.06 -0.58
CA ALA A 198 12.61 -14.14 -0.29
C ALA A 198 13.12 -15.57 -0.25
N MET A 199 12.33 -16.51 0.29
CA MET A 199 12.64 -17.93 0.30
C MET A 199 12.78 -18.49 -1.13
N ALA A 200 11.82 -18.19 -2.00
CA ALA A 200 11.83 -18.64 -3.39
C ALA A 200 13.03 -18.09 -4.16
N VAL A 201 13.29 -16.77 -4.09
CA VAL A 201 14.43 -16.15 -4.78
C VAL A 201 15.76 -16.65 -4.24
N PHE A 202 15.89 -16.79 -2.92
CA PHE A 202 17.10 -17.38 -2.32
C PHE A 202 17.31 -18.83 -2.78
N GLY A 203 16.24 -19.63 -2.79
CA GLY A 203 16.25 -21.01 -3.26
C GLY A 203 16.72 -21.11 -4.71
N ASN A 204 16.19 -20.27 -5.59
CA ASN A 204 16.63 -20.20 -6.99
C ASN A 204 18.12 -19.81 -7.11
N LEU A 205 18.60 -18.84 -6.34
CA LEU A 205 20.01 -18.43 -6.38
C LEU A 205 20.95 -19.58 -6.00
N ILE A 206 20.66 -20.29 -4.90
CA ILE A 206 21.54 -21.39 -4.48
C ILE A 206 21.39 -22.63 -5.38
N PHE A 207 20.22 -22.82 -6.00
CA PHE A 207 20.01 -23.84 -7.03
C PHE A 207 20.96 -23.63 -8.21
N GLN A 208 21.01 -22.39 -8.73
CA GLN A 208 21.90 -22.00 -9.83
C GLN A 208 23.40 -22.12 -9.45
N GLU A 209 23.73 -22.03 -8.16
CA GLU A 209 25.08 -22.26 -7.64
C GLU A 209 25.41 -23.76 -7.43
N GLY A 210 24.51 -24.67 -7.81
CA GLY A 210 24.71 -26.12 -7.74
C GLY A 210 24.15 -26.78 -6.47
N GLN A 211 23.50 -26.05 -5.58
CA GLN A 211 22.82 -26.63 -4.41
C GLN A 211 21.39 -27.05 -4.79
N SER A 212 21.26 -27.95 -5.77
CA SER A 212 19.99 -28.31 -6.42
C SER A 212 18.90 -28.73 -5.43
N VAL A 213 19.18 -29.71 -4.57
CA VAL A 213 18.24 -30.22 -3.56
C VAL A 213 17.75 -29.11 -2.63
N ARG A 214 18.68 -28.35 -2.06
CA ARG A 214 18.36 -27.34 -1.05
C ARG A 214 17.64 -26.14 -1.66
N GLY A 215 18.06 -25.71 -2.84
CA GLY A 215 17.41 -24.64 -3.58
C GLY A 215 15.98 -24.99 -3.94
N LEU A 216 15.76 -26.20 -4.45
CA LEU A 216 14.42 -26.70 -4.79
C LEU A 216 13.56 -26.91 -3.54
N ALA A 217 14.13 -27.35 -2.42
CA ALA A 217 13.41 -27.47 -1.16
C ALA A 217 12.92 -26.10 -0.64
N PHE A 218 13.75 -25.05 -0.72
CA PHE A 218 13.32 -23.69 -0.37
C PHE A 218 12.21 -23.18 -1.28
N MET A 219 12.32 -23.36 -2.59
CA MET A 219 11.28 -22.94 -3.53
C MET A 219 9.97 -23.69 -3.28
N THR A 220 10.04 -24.99 -3.00
CA THR A 220 8.87 -25.81 -2.65
C THR A 220 8.24 -25.36 -1.34
N ALA A 221 9.04 -25.12 -0.30
CA ALA A 221 8.56 -24.62 0.99
C ALA A 221 7.92 -23.22 0.89
N ALA A 222 8.47 -22.35 0.02
CA ALA A 222 7.91 -21.02 -0.22
C ALA A 222 6.47 -21.07 -0.75
N LEU A 223 6.14 -22.08 -1.56
CA LEU A 223 4.80 -22.28 -2.12
C LEU A 223 3.77 -22.69 -1.06
N ASP A 224 4.20 -23.32 0.04
CA ASP A 224 3.29 -23.66 1.14
C ASP A 224 2.84 -22.44 1.96
N LYS A 225 3.57 -21.31 1.85
CA LYS A 225 3.33 -20.08 2.63
C LYS A 225 3.01 -18.87 1.75
N CYS A 226 2.91 -19.03 0.44
CA CYS A 226 2.62 -17.92 -0.45
C CYS A 226 1.15 -17.49 -0.38
N ASN A 227 0.92 -16.18 -0.54
CA ASN A 227 -0.42 -15.68 -0.80
C ASN A 227 -0.82 -16.02 -2.25
N PRO A 228 -2.08 -16.38 -2.54
CA PRO A 228 -2.49 -16.79 -3.88
C PRO A 228 -2.10 -15.82 -5.01
N SER A 229 -2.16 -14.51 -4.74
CA SER A 229 -1.76 -13.45 -5.69
C SER A 229 -0.28 -13.48 -6.06
N ASP A 230 0.57 -13.92 -5.13
CA ASP A 230 2.03 -13.91 -5.26
C ASP A 230 2.60 -15.31 -5.58
N CYS A 231 1.79 -16.37 -5.49
CA CYS A 231 2.24 -17.74 -5.72
C CYS A 231 2.71 -17.98 -7.16
N LEU A 232 2.06 -17.39 -8.16
CA LEU A 232 2.27 -17.73 -9.58
C LEU A 232 3.73 -17.60 -10.02
N TRP A 233 4.36 -16.45 -9.77
CA TRP A 233 5.76 -16.26 -10.17
C TRP A 233 6.73 -17.15 -9.38
N MET A 234 6.37 -17.53 -8.14
CA MET A 234 7.17 -18.49 -7.36
C MET A 234 7.01 -19.91 -7.90
N GLN A 235 5.81 -20.28 -8.38
CA GLN A 235 5.56 -21.55 -9.05
C GLN A 235 6.40 -21.63 -10.32
N ASP A 236 6.38 -20.58 -11.15
CA ASP A 236 7.20 -20.53 -12.37
C ASP A 236 8.69 -20.77 -12.08
N LEU A 237 9.23 -20.15 -11.02
CA LEU A 237 10.62 -20.37 -10.61
C LEU A 237 10.87 -21.80 -10.15
N GLN A 238 9.96 -22.34 -9.32
CA GLN A 238 10.07 -23.70 -8.81
C GLN A 238 9.99 -24.73 -9.94
N GLU A 239 9.05 -24.57 -10.88
CA GLU A 239 8.85 -25.47 -12.01
C GLU A 239 10.05 -25.46 -12.96
N GLN A 240 10.61 -24.28 -13.24
CA GLN A 240 11.85 -24.17 -14.01
C GLN A 240 12.98 -24.95 -13.34
N ALA A 241 13.21 -24.76 -12.04
CA ALA A 241 14.22 -25.51 -11.30
C ALA A 241 13.92 -27.02 -11.25
N PHE A 242 12.65 -27.39 -11.09
CA PHE A 242 12.19 -28.77 -11.06
C PHE A 242 12.44 -29.49 -12.40
N SER A 243 12.27 -28.78 -13.52
CA SER A 243 12.53 -29.30 -14.87
C SER A 243 14.02 -29.59 -15.12
N LEU A 244 14.91 -28.86 -14.44
CA LEU A 244 16.36 -28.98 -14.56
C LEU A 244 16.97 -29.98 -13.55
N ALA A 245 16.28 -30.24 -12.45
CA ALA A 245 16.74 -31.13 -11.39
C ALA A 245 16.65 -32.62 -11.79
N SER A 246 17.51 -33.46 -11.22
CA SER A 246 17.40 -34.91 -11.36
C SER A 246 16.18 -35.44 -10.60
N GLU A 247 15.70 -36.64 -10.95
CA GLU A 247 14.59 -37.28 -10.22
C GLU A 247 14.91 -37.48 -8.73
N ASP A 248 16.14 -37.91 -8.43
CA ASP A 248 16.60 -38.06 -7.05
C ASP A 248 16.61 -36.73 -6.31
N ASP A 249 17.14 -35.66 -6.92
CA ASP A 249 17.15 -34.34 -6.29
C ASP A 249 15.74 -33.83 -6.00
N ARG A 250 14.80 -34.01 -6.94
CA ARG A 250 13.39 -33.64 -6.78
C ARG A 250 12.76 -34.37 -5.59
N ARG A 251 12.95 -35.69 -5.50
CA ARG A 251 12.40 -36.50 -4.41
C ARG A 251 12.94 -36.05 -3.06
N VAL A 252 14.24 -35.81 -2.96
CA VAL A 252 14.87 -35.35 -1.72
C VAL A 252 14.42 -33.93 -1.36
N ALA A 253 14.30 -33.04 -2.33
CA ALA A 253 13.85 -31.67 -2.10
C ALA A 253 12.41 -31.60 -1.56
N ILE A 254 11.49 -32.39 -2.12
CA ILE A 254 10.10 -32.50 -1.64
C ILE A 254 10.07 -33.01 -0.18
N ALA A 255 10.88 -34.03 0.13
CA ALA A 255 10.97 -34.55 1.49
C ALA A 255 11.58 -33.54 2.49
N LEU A 256 12.49 -32.67 2.02
CA LEU A 256 13.16 -31.67 2.85
C LEU A 256 12.32 -30.41 3.07
N ALA A 257 11.46 -30.02 2.13
CA ALA A 257 10.70 -28.77 2.18
C ALA A 257 9.92 -28.54 3.50
N PRO A 258 9.22 -29.54 4.09
CA PRO A 258 8.53 -29.38 5.37
C PRO A 258 9.45 -29.11 6.57
N GLU A 259 10.74 -29.45 6.48
CA GLU A 259 11.73 -29.25 7.55
C GLU A 259 12.32 -27.84 7.55
N ILE A 260 12.25 -27.13 6.43
CA ILE A 260 12.80 -25.78 6.24
C ILE A 260 12.30 -24.79 7.31
N TYR A 261 11.05 -24.95 7.77
CA TYR A 261 10.45 -24.10 8.80
C TYR A 261 10.65 -24.61 10.22
N ARG A 262 11.08 -25.87 10.40
CA ARG A 262 11.25 -26.50 11.72
C ARG A 262 12.65 -26.33 12.29
N GLN A 263 13.64 -26.10 11.43
CA GLN A 263 15.03 -25.93 11.84
C GLN A 263 15.43 -24.45 11.76
N PRO A 264 15.54 -23.75 12.90
CA PRO A 264 16.18 -22.44 12.91
C PRO A 264 17.69 -22.64 12.70
N GLU A 265 18.18 -22.29 11.50
CA GLU A 265 19.61 -22.20 11.17
C GLU A 265 20.29 -20.98 11.79
#